data_AF-A0A1Y2BP42-F1
#
_entry.id   AF-A0A1Y2BP42-F1
#
_cell.length_a   1.000
_cell.length_b   1.000
_cell.length_c   1.000
_cell.angle_alpha   90.00
_cell.angle_beta   90.00
_cell.angle_gamma   90.00
#
_symmetry.space_group_name_H-M   'P 1'
#
loop_
_entity.id
_entity.type
_entity.pdbx_description
1 polymer ?
#
loop_
_entity_poly.entity_id
_entity_poly.type
_entity_poly.pdbx_seq_one_letter_code
_entity_poly.pdbx_strand_id
1 'polypeptide(L)'
;MSPSDLKRKSDSAAAPALSVPAPTKAAPAGPCRTVLASEVCTSFVNDLKKAVAAKEKAPLLVAFLANEDPAAKKYAEWTGKTCEEAGFRFDLRVVQKQELDDKLFEANNDPSVNGIMIYYPIFGGTQDAYLQNSVSIKKDVEGLCHTYRYNMYRNIRFLDEQERFKCIVPCTPLAVIKILEHIGVYNRILNEGNRLYGQTITVVNRSEVVGRPLAALLANDGAKVYSADENGLIEFHRGDGLKLKKHEVFETNVTLTEALRASDVVITGVPTDKFKVDTNLLKDGVIAVNFSTAKNFKDDIKQKASIFVPSVGKVTVAMLLRNLLRLEEYQNLNVV
;
A
#
# COMPACT_ATOMS: atom_id res chain seq x y z
N MET A 1 -36.71 32.64 -46.55
CA MET A 1 -38.15 32.68 -46.22
C MET A 1 -38.37 31.89 -44.94
N SER A 2 -39.30 32.38 -44.13
CA SER A 2 -39.52 32.12 -42.71
C SER A 2 -39.93 30.69 -42.34
N PRO A 3 -39.84 30.32 -41.05
CA PRO A 3 -40.12 28.99 -40.53
C PRO A 3 -41.61 28.84 -40.16
N SER A 4 -42.34 27.98 -40.87
CA SER A 4 -43.65 27.47 -40.43
C SER A 4 -44.17 26.44 -41.41
N ASP A 5 -43.83 25.17 -41.24
CA ASP A 5 -44.66 24.06 -41.75
C ASP A 5 -44.58 22.87 -40.79
N LEU A 6 -45.40 23.05 -39.75
CA LEU A 6 -46.20 22.08 -39.01
C LEU A 6 -46.11 20.59 -39.40
N LYS A 7 -45.87 19.81 -38.33
CA LYS A 7 -46.58 18.59 -37.91
C LYS A 7 -46.45 17.35 -38.81
N ARG A 8 -45.57 16.44 -38.38
CA ARG A 8 -45.78 14.99 -38.56
C ARG A 8 -45.91 14.28 -37.22
N LYS A 9 -47.07 13.64 -37.10
CA LYS A 9 -47.51 12.55 -36.21
C LYS A 9 -46.42 11.88 -35.37
N SER A 10 -46.59 11.92 -34.05
CA SER A 10 -45.94 11.00 -33.10
C SER A 10 -46.80 9.74 -32.96
N ASP A 11 -46.57 8.75 -33.82
CA ASP A 11 -47.04 7.39 -33.57
C ASP A 11 -46.08 6.70 -32.59
N SER A 12 -46.65 6.23 -31.49
CA SER A 12 -45.97 5.46 -30.45
C SER A 12 -45.55 4.09 -30.97
N ALA A 13 -44.24 3.86 -31.05
CA ALA A 13 -43.68 2.51 -31.09
C ALA A 13 -42.70 2.39 -29.92
N ALA A 14 -43.16 1.73 -28.84
CA ALA A 14 -42.31 1.37 -27.73
C ALA A 14 -41.21 0.42 -28.23
N ALA A 15 -39.95 0.82 -28.07
CA ALA A 15 -38.82 -0.06 -28.33
C ALA A 15 -38.86 -1.26 -27.38
N PRO A 16 -38.59 -2.49 -27.85
CA PRO A 16 -38.63 -3.67 -27.00
C PRO A 16 -37.53 -3.59 -25.95
N ALA A 17 -37.90 -3.76 -24.68
CA ALA A 17 -36.98 -3.81 -23.56
C ALA A 17 -36.02 -4.99 -23.73
N LEU A 18 -34.72 -4.70 -23.86
CA LEU A 18 -33.65 -5.69 -23.77
C LEU A 18 -33.68 -6.32 -22.38
N SER A 19 -34.08 -7.60 -22.30
CA SER A 19 -34.06 -8.36 -21.06
C SER A 19 -32.62 -8.59 -20.62
N VAL A 20 -32.24 -8.00 -19.49
CA VAL A 20 -30.97 -8.27 -18.81
C VAL A 20 -30.95 -9.75 -18.40
N PRO A 21 -29.91 -10.54 -18.75
CA PRO A 21 -29.85 -11.94 -18.32
C PRO A 21 -29.73 -12.00 -16.80
N ALA A 22 -30.50 -12.92 -16.18
CA ALA A 22 -30.36 -13.22 -14.77
C ALA A 22 -28.91 -13.62 -14.43
N PRO A 23 -28.40 -13.28 -13.24
CA PRO A 23 -27.04 -13.61 -12.85
C PRO A 23 -26.84 -15.12 -12.89
N THR A 24 -25.95 -15.57 -13.76
CA THR A 24 -25.49 -16.95 -13.83
C THR A 24 -24.84 -17.32 -12.49
N LYS A 25 -25.29 -18.43 -11.89
CA LYS A 25 -24.67 -19.03 -10.71
C LYS A 25 -23.16 -19.13 -10.93
N ALA A 26 -22.40 -18.51 -10.03
CA ALA A 26 -20.94 -18.58 -10.03
C ALA A 26 -20.49 -20.05 -10.02
N ALA A 27 -19.54 -20.38 -10.91
CA ALA A 27 -18.89 -21.68 -10.91
C ALA A 27 -18.21 -21.93 -9.55
N PRO A 28 -18.13 -23.19 -9.08
CA PRO A 28 -17.46 -23.50 -7.82
C PRO A 28 -16.02 -22.98 -7.85
N ALA A 29 -15.63 -22.24 -6.81
CA ALA A 29 -14.30 -21.68 -6.68
C ALA A 29 -13.25 -22.79 -6.83
N GLY A 30 -12.33 -22.64 -7.78
CA GLY A 30 -11.15 -23.50 -7.89
C GLY A 30 -10.31 -23.46 -6.61
N PRO A 31 -9.34 -24.39 -6.44
CA PRO A 31 -8.52 -24.42 -5.23
C PRO A 31 -7.81 -23.08 -5.01
N CYS A 32 -7.99 -22.49 -3.82
CA CYS A 32 -7.36 -21.23 -3.46
C CYS A 32 -5.84 -21.30 -3.60
N ARG A 33 -5.27 -20.40 -4.41
CA ARG A 33 -3.82 -20.26 -4.52
C ARG A 33 -3.29 -19.43 -3.34
N THR A 34 -2.50 -20.05 -2.47
CA THR A 34 -1.77 -19.30 -1.44
C THR A 34 -0.48 -18.74 -2.04
N VAL A 35 -0.32 -17.42 -2.04
CA VAL A 35 0.89 -16.73 -2.53
C VAL A 35 1.69 -16.21 -1.35
N LEU A 36 2.93 -16.66 -1.21
CA LEU A 36 3.80 -16.27 -0.10
C LEU A 36 4.56 -14.99 -0.44
N ALA A 37 4.79 -14.13 0.56
CA ALA A 37 5.60 -12.93 0.39
C ALA A 37 7.01 -13.22 -0.18
N SER A 38 7.59 -14.39 0.12
CA SER A 38 8.88 -14.82 -0.43
C SER A 38 8.86 -15.05 -1.93
N GLU A 39 7.75 -15.56 -2.48
CA GLU A 39 7.58 -15.77 -3.93
C GLU A 39 7.67 -14.44 -4.66
N VAL A 40 6.89 -13.45 -4.22
CA VAL A 40 6.86 -12.10 -4.78
C VAL A 40 8.19 -11.36 -4.56
N CYS A 41 8.82 -11.54 -3.40
CA CYS A 41 10.05 -10.85 -3.02
C CYS A 41 11.28 -11.27 -3.85
N THR A 42 11.30 -12.50 -4.37
CA THR A 42 12.48 -13.07 -5.05
C THR A 42 12.99 -12.22 -6.21
N SER A 43 12.09 -11.73 -7.08
CA SER A 43 12.51 -10.89 -8.21
C SER A 43 13.11 -9.56 -7.74
N PHE A 44 12.48 -8.93 -6.74
CA PHE A 44 12.96 -7.66 -6.20
C PHE A 44 14.34 -7.80 -5.54
N VAL A 45 14.55 -8.84 -4.73
CA VAL A 45 15.86 -9.09 -4.09
C VAL A 45 16.96 -9.30 -5.12
N ASN A 46 16.67 -9.99 -6.23
CA ASN A 46 17.65 -10.17 -7.31
C ASN A 46 18.02 -8.85 -8.00
N ASP A 47 17.04 -7.97 -8.25
CA ASP A 47 17.30 -6.64 -8.81
C ASP A 47 18.08 -5.76 -7.83
N LEU A 48 17.74 -5.82 -6.54
CA LEU A 48 18.46 -5.13 -5.47
C LEU A 48 19.93 -5.57 -5.39
N LYS A 49 20.19 -6.88 -5.42
CA LYS A 49 21.56 -7.44 -5.42
C LYS A 49 22.40 -6.90 -6.57
N LYS A 50 21.84 -6.87 -7.79
CA LYS A 50 22.52 -6.33 -8.97
C LYS A 50 22.83 -4.84 -8.79
N ALA A 51 21.87 -4.07 -8.29
CA ALA A 51 22.05 -2.64 -8.08
C ALA A 51 23.10 -2.33 -7.01
N VAL A 52 23.12 -3.10 -5.91
CA VAL A 52 24.13 -2.93 -4.84
C VAL A 52 25.52 -3.35 -5.31
N ALA A 53 25.64 -4.46 -6.06
CA ALA A 53 26.92 -4.92 -6.59
C ALA A 53 27.58 -3.93 -7.57
N ALA A 54 26.79 -3.04 -8.18
CA ALA A 54 27.29 -1.97 -9.05
C ALA A 54 27.82 -0.74 -8.29
N LYS A 55 27.70 -0.70 -6.95
CA LYS A 55 28.17 0.42 -6.12
C LYS A 55 29.54 0.13 -5.52
N GLU A 56 30.36 1.17 -5.42
CA GLU A 56 31.68 1.09 -4.76
C GLU A 56 31.55 0.75 -3.26
N LYS A 57 30.53 1.31 -2.61
CA LYS A 57 30.21 1.06 -1.21
C LYS A 57 28.75 0.67 -1.06
N ALA A 58 28.50 -0.46 -0.40
CA ALA A 58 27.14 -0.89 -0.08
C ALA A 58 26.44 0.16 0.82
N PRO A 59 25.18 0.54 0.52
CA PRO A 59 24.45 1.49 1.37
C PRO A 59 24.24 0.94 2.79
N LEU A 60 24.33 1.82 3.79
CA LEU A 60 24.03 1.50 5.19
C LEU A 60 22.61 1.90 5.56
N LEU A 61 21.84 0.91 6.00
CA LEU A 61 20.58 1.10 6.70
C LEU A 61 20.80 1.03 8.21
N VAL A 62 20.50 2.11 8.92
CA VAL A 62 20.42 2.14 10.38
C VAL A 62 18.98 1.94 10.79
N ALA A 63 18.74 0.99 11.69
CA ALA A 63 17.41 0.68 12.21
C ALA A 63 17.36 0.89 13.72
N PHE A 64 16.30 1.56 14.19
CA PHE A 64 16.12 1.84 15.62
C PHE A 64 15.02 0.97 16.22
N LEU A 65 15.39 0.15 17.21
CA LEU A 65 14.47 -0.62 18.04
C LEU A 65 14.45 -0.02 19.44
N ALA A 66 13.34 0.61 19.82
CA ALA A 66 13.16 1.20 21.15
C ALA A 66 11.90 0.67 21.87
N ASN A 67 11.40 -0.50 21.48
CA ASN A 67 10.32 -1.18 22.20
C ASN A 67 10.74 -2.60 22.58
N GLU A 68 10.04 -3.16 23.57
CA GLU A 68 10.29 -4.51 24.09
C GLU A 68 9.40 -5.56 23.42
N ASP A 69 8.72 -5.21 22.33
CA ASP A 69 7.80 -6.12 21.64
C ASP A 69 8.59 -7.28 20.99
N PRO A 70 8.36 -8.54 21.39
CA PRO A 70 9.03 -9.69 20.79
C PRO A 70 8.78 -9.80 19.28
N ALA A 71 7.62 -9.36 18.79
CA ALA A 71 7.31 -9.36 17.36
C ALA A 71 8.17 -8.36 16.60
N ALA A 72 8.37 -7.15 17.16
CA ALA A 72 9.24 -6.13 16.58
C ALA A 72 10.71 -6.59 16.57
N LYS A 73 11.19 -7.21 17.65
CA LYS A 73 12.55 -7.77 17.70
C LYS A 73 12.78 -8.83 16.62
N LYS A 74 11.84 -9.77 16.48
CA LYS A 74 11.92 -10.82 15.46
C LYS A 74 11.87 -10.25 14.04
N TYR A 75 11.03 -9.23 13.83
CA TYR A 75 10.96 -8.53 12.55
C TYR A 75 12.26 -7.77 12.25
N ALA A 76 12.92 -7.21 13.26
CA ALA A 76 14.22 -6.56 13.12
C ALA A 76 15.33 -7.53 12.70
N GLU A 77 15.39 -8.71 13.32
CA GLU A 77 16.31 -9.79 12.95
C GLU A 77 16.09 -10.24 11.49
N TRP A 78 14.83 -10.41 11.07
CA TRP A 78 14.51 -10.76 9.69
C TRP A 78 14.84 -9.66 8.68
N THR A 79 14.66 -8.40 9.07
CA THR A 79 15.03 -7.25 8.25
C THR A 79 16.54 -7.24 8.04
N GLY A 80 17.33 -7.40 9.10
CA GLY A 80 18.79 -7.48 9.02
C GLY A 80 19.26 -8.61 8.09
N LYS A 81 18.73 -9.82 8.27
CA LYS A 81 19.03 -10.95 7.40
C LYS A 81 18.72 -10.66 5.93
N THR A 82 17.58 -10.03 5.63
CA THR A 82 17.19 -9.69 4.25
C THR A 82 18.10 -8.61 3.66
N CYS A 83 18.53 -7.63 4.48
CA CYS A 83 19.48 -6.60 4.06
C CYS A 83 20.83 -7.21 3.66
N GLU A 84 21.39 -8.06 4.54
CA GLU A 84 22.65 -8.76 4.29
C GLU A 84 22.55 -9.68 3.08
N GLU A 85 21.47 -10.45 2.97
CA GLU A 85 21.20 -11.30 1.81
C GLU A 85 21.15 -10.49 0.51
N ALA A 86 20.62 -9.27 0.52
CA ALA A 86 20.55 -8.38 -0.63
C ALA A 86 21.85 -7.57 -0.88
N GLY A 87 22.85 -7.69 0.00
CA GLY A 87 24.16 -7.02 -0.11
C GLY A 87 24.26 -5.66 0.59
N PHE A 88 23.24 -5.24 1.34
CA PHE A 88 23.26 -3.98 2.10
C PHE A 88 23.99 -4.14 3.43
N ARG A 89 24.54 -3.02 3.94
CA ARG A 89 25.00 -2.95 5.32
C ARG A 89 23.80 -2.62 6.22
N PHE A 90 23.70 -3.30 7.35
CA PHE A 90 22.62 -3.12 8.31
C PHE A 90 23.19 -2.89 9.71
N ASP A 91 22.71 -1.87 10.40
CA ASP A 91 23.09 -1.51 11.77
C ASP A 91 21.81 -1.40 12.63
N LEU A 92 21.59 -2.38 13.49
CA LEU A 92 20.46 -2.37 14.43
C LEU A 92 20.88 -1.73 15.75
N ARG A 93 20.31 -0.56 16.04
CA ARG A 93 20.52 0.19 17.28
C ARG A 93 19.35 -0.04 18.21
N VAL A 94 19.61 -0.80 19.28
CA VAL A 94 18.66 -0.97 20.38
C VAL A 94 18.90 0.18 21.37
N VAL A 95 17.91 1.04 21.54
CA VAL A 95 18.04 2.28 22.33
C VAL A 95 16.88 2.44 23.30
N GLN A 96 17.09 3.21 24.36
CA GLN A 96 15.97 3.59 25.23
C GLN A 96 15.05 4.57 24.49
N LYS A 97 13.74 4.49 24.77
CA LYS A 97 12.73 5.35 24.11
C LYS A 97 13.07 6.83 24.22
N GLN A 98 13.58 7.25 25.38
CA GLN A 98 13.92 8.63 25.73
C GLN A 98 15.14 9.16 24.95
N GLU A 99 16.06 8.27 24.55
CA GLU A 99 17.27 8.62 23.82
C GLU A 99 17.08 8.61 22.30
N LEU A 100 15.92 8.11 21.83
CA LEU A 100 15.70 7.86 20.41
C LEU A 100 15.83 9.14 19.56
N ASP A 101 15.34 10.28 20.04
CA ASP A 101 15.40 11.54 19.28
C ASP A 101 16.85 12.00 19.05
N ASP A 102 17.69 11.95 20.10
CA ASP A 102 19.11 12.27 20.02
C ASP A 102 19.84 11.31 19.06
N LYS A 103 19.50 10.03 19.09
CA LYS A 103 20.08 9.03 18.20
C LYS A 103 19.63 9.17 16.75
N LEU A 104 18.41 9.62 16.51
CA LEU A 104 17.95 10.01 15.18
C LEU A 104 18.71 11.25 14.68
N PHE A 105 18.92 12.25 15.54
CA PHE A 105 19.72 13.42 15.19
C PHE A 105 21.16 13.05 14.81
N GLU A 106 21.82 12.18 15.58
CA GLU A 106 23.15 11.64 15.24
C GLU A 106 23.15 10.95 13.87
N ALA A 107 22.21 10.01 13.64
CA ALA A 107 22.14 9.24 12.39
C ALA A 107 21.78 10.11 11.17
N ASN A 108 20.97 11.15 11.36
CA ASN A 108 20.65 12.12 10.31
C ASN A 108 21.88 12.88 9.82
N ASN A 109 22.79 13.23 10.73
CA ASN A 109 23.99 14.01 10.42
C ASN A 109 25.20 13.14 10.02
N ASP A 110 25.15 11.83 10.24
CA ASP A 110 26.24 10.92 9.86
C ASP A 110 26.27 10.65 8.34
N PRO A 111 27.32 11.06 7.60
CA PRO A 111 27.42 10.84 6.15
C PRO A 111 27.62 9.36 5.76
N SER A 112 27.95 8.48 6.71
CA SER A 112 28.09 7.05 6.47
C SER A 112 26.76 6.29 6.44
N VAL A 113 25.70 6.92 6.97
CA VAL A 113 24.32 6.40 7.03
C VAL A 113 23.56 6.85 5.79
N ASN A 114 23.00 5.89 5.04
CA ASN A 114 22.26 6.17 3.81
C ASN A 114 20.75 6.05 4.01
N GLY A 115 20.29 5.32 5.02
CA GLY A 115 18.88 5.16 5.34
C GLY A 115 18.65 4.95 6.83
N ILE A 116 17.47 5.36 7.29
CA ILE A 116 17.01 5.27 8.67
C ILE A 116 15.61 4.67 8.68
N MET A 117 15.39 3.68 9.54
CA MET A 117 14.08 3.08 9.83
C MET A 117 13.84 2.99 11.33
N ILE A 118 12.58 3.01 11.76
CA ILE A 118 12.17 2.95 13.18
C ILE A 118 11.12 1.85 13.36
N TYR A 119 11.33 0.97 14.33
CA TYR A 119 10.32 -0.06 14.66
C TYR A 119 9.23 0.49 15.58
N TYR A 120 8.14 0.96 15.00
CA TYR A 120 6.94 1.42 15.71
C TYR A 120 6.14 0.25 16.34
N PRO A 121 5.30 0.53 17.35
CA PRO A 121 5.12 1.81 18.05
C PRO A 121 6.23 2.08 19.09
N ILE A 122 6.54 3.36 19.34
CA ILE A 122 7.51 3.76 20.38
C ILE A 122 6.77 4.30 21.61
N PHE A 123 6.13 5.45 21.44
CA PHE A 123 5.28 6.11 22.44
C PHE A 123 3.80 6.03 22.06
N GLY A 124 3.50 5.82 20.78
CA GLY A 124 2.17 5.88 20.21
C GLY A 124 1.69 7.31 19.92
N GLY A 125 0.58 7.41 19.20
CA GLY A 125 -0.10 8.69 18.94
C GLY A 125 0.77 9.74 18.24
N THR A 126 0.70 10.98 18.73
CA THR A 126 1.36 12.15 18.12
C THR A 126 2.87 12.14 18.27
N GLN A 127 3.40 11.49 19.31
CA GLN A 127 4.85 11.45 19.55
C GLN A 127 5.55 10.53 18.54
N ASP A 128 4.93 9.42 18.14
CA ASP A 128 5.43 8.61 17.03
C ASP A 128 5.39 9.39 15.70
N ALA A 129 4.36 10.22 15.49
CA ALA A 129 4.29 11.10 14.33
C ALA A 129 5.37 12.20 14.34
N TYR A 130 5.77 12.70 15.52
CA TYR A 130 6.93 13.59 15.65
C TYR A 130 8.21 12.89 15.20
N LEU A 131 8.48 11.68 15.71
CA LEU A 131 9.65 10.89 15.34
C LEU A 131 9.69 10.58 13.83
N GLN A 132 8.55 10.27 13.21
CA GLN A 132 8.46 10.07 11.75
C GLN A 132 8.91 11.31 10.96
N ASN A 133 8.67 12.50 11.51
CA ASN A 133 9.03 13.77 10.85
C ASN A 133 10.42 14.27 11.22
N SER A 134 11.08 13.71 12.25
CA SER A 134 12.46 14.05 12.60
C SER A 134 13.48 13.27 11.78
N VAL A 135 13.10 12.17 11.14
CA VAL A 135 13.94 11.47 10.16
C VAL A 135 14.14 12.36 8.93
N SER A 136 15.39 12.55 8.51
CA SER A 136 15.72 13.31 7.31
C SER A 136 15.00 12.74 6.10
N ILE A 137 14.38 13.61 5.30
CA ILE A 137 13.73 13.21 4.04
C ILE A 137 14.68 12.42 3.14
N LYS A 138 15.98 12.74 3.14
CA LYS A 138 16.99 12.02 2.35
C LYS A 138 17.30 10.62 2.86
N LYS A 139 16.92 10.28 4.09
CA LYS A 139 17.25 9.01 4.75
C LYS A 139 16.01 8.23 5.19
N ASP A 140 14.81 8.80 5.10
CA ASP A 140 13.55 8.14 5.45
C ASP A 140 13.18 7.06 4.41
N VAL A 141 13.69 5.84 4.60
CA VAL A 141 13.46 4.72 3.67
C VAL A 141 12.03 4.17 3.74
N GLU A 142 11.34 4.43 4.86
CA GLU A 142 9.97 3.98 5.08
C GLU A 142 8.96 4.90 4.40
N GLY A 143 9.34 6.14 4.10
CA GLY A 143 8.51 7.14 3.43
C GLY A 143 7.44 7.74 4.34
N LEU A 144 7.69 7.81 5.65
CA LEU A 144 6.71 8.20 6.68
C LEU A 144 6.71 9.70 7.00
N CYS A 145 7.72 10.45 6.58
CA CYS A 145 7.75 11.89 6.79
C CYS A 145 6.55 12.57 6.10
N HIS A 146 6.15 13.72 6.63
CA HIS A 146 4.98 14.46 6.15
C HIS A 146 5.05 14.72 4.64
N THR A 147 6.21 15.11 4.12
CA THR A 147 6.41 15.43 2.70
C THR A 147 6.07 14.25 1.79
N TYR A 148 6.55 13.05 2.10
CA TYR A 148 6.25 11.86 1.29
C TYR A 148 4.78 11.47 1.34
N ARG A 149 4.17 11.49 2.53
CA ARG A 149 2.73 11.22 2.67
C ARG A 149 1.88 12.28 1.96
N TYR A 150 2.22 13.56 2.11
CA TYR A 150 1.54 14.68 1.45
C TYR A 150 1.58 14.52 -0.07
N ASN A 151 2.77 14.33 -0.63
CA ASN A 151 2.96 14.18 -2.07
C ASN A 151 2.22 12.96 -2.61
N MET A 152 2.27 11.84 -1.90
CA MET A 152 1.51 10.64 -2.25
C MET A 152 0.00 10.91 -2.31
N TYR A 153 -0.60 11.58 -1.31
CA TYR A 153 -2.02 11.93 -1.33
C TYR A 153 -2.38 12.91 -2.45
N ARG A 154 -1.44 13.79 -2.83
CA ARG A 154 -1.61 14.73 -3.95
C ARG A 154 -1.25 14.13 -5.31
N ASN A 155 -0.87 12.86 -5.35
CA ASN A 155 -0.37 12.17 -6.55
C ASN A 155 0.80 12.91 -7.22
N ILE A 156 1.64 13.57 -6.42
CA ILE A 156 2.88 14.24 -6.83
C ILE A 156 3.97 13.17 -6.93
N ARG A 157 4.48 12.95 -8.14
CA ARG A 157 5.41 11.85 -8.43
C ARG A 157 6.89 12.22 -8.31
N PHE A 158 7.22 13.51 -8.30
CA PHE A 158 8.58 14.02 -8.25
C PHE A 158 8.70 15.12 -7.18
N LEU A 159 9.88 15.20 -6.56
CA LEU A 159 10.23 16.21 -5.57
C LEU A 159 10.71 17.52 -6.21
N ASP A 160 11.07 17.47 -7.50
CA ASP A 160 11.50 18.60 -8.30
C ASP A 160 10.66 18.77 -9.57
N GLU A 161 10.66 19.99 -10.12
CA GLU A 161 9.95 20.31 -11.36
C GLU A 161 10.58 19.68 -12.60
N GLN A 162 11.88 19.37 -12.54
CA GLN A 162 12.61 18.75 -13.66
C GLN A 162 12.43 17.23 -13.72
N GLU A 163 11.58 16.66 -12.86
CA GLU A 163 11.26 15.23 -12.80
C GLU A 163 12.49 14.31 -12.62
N ARG A 164 13.54 14.80 -11.94
CA ARG A 164 14.76 14.02 -11.70
C ARG A 164 14.64 13.14 -10.46
N PHE A 165 13.94 13.63 -9.44
CA PHE A 165 13.85 12.99 -8.14
C PHE A 165 12.44 12.48 -7.89
N LYS A 166 12.16 11.21 -8.19
CA LYS A 166 10.85 10.64 -7.83
C LYS A 166 10.64 10.69 -6.32
N CYS A 167 9.45 11.13 -5.93
CA CYS A 167 8.92 11.02 -4.59
C CYS A 167 8.73 9.53 -4.25
N ILE A 168 9.38 9.04 -3.20
CA ILE A 168 9.16 7.67 -2.74
C ILE A 168 7.75 7.53 -2.16
N VAL A 169 7.28 6.29 -2.12
CA VAL A 169 5.97 5.91 -1.58
C VAL A 169 6.21 5.07 -0.32
N PRO A 170 5.36 5.20 0.72
CA PRO A 170 5.50 4.41 1.92
C PRO A 170 5.64 2.91 1.62
N CYS A 171 6.62 2.24 2.24
CA CYS A 171 7.04 0.91 1.81
C CYS A 171 5.96 -0.16 1.96
N THR A 172 5.10 -0.08 3.00
CA THR A 172 4.03 -1.07 3.25
C THR A 172 2.88 -0.96 2.24
N PRO A 173 2.26 0.23 2.01
CA PRO A 173 1.32 0.39 0.90
C PRO A 173 1.91 0.00 -0.45
N LEU A 174 3.17 0.37 -0.72
CA LEU A 174 3.86 0.01 -1.95
C LEU A 174 4.02 -1.51 -2.09
N ALA A 175 4.35 -2.22 -1.00
CA ALA A 175 4.47 -3.68 -1.01
C ALA A 175 3.14 -4.36 -1.33
N VAL A 176 2.04 -3.89 -0.76
CA VAL A 176 0.70 -4.40 -1.09
C VAL A 176 0.40 -4.19 -2.58
N ILE A 177 0.67 -3.00 -3.13
CA ILE A 177 0.50 -2.73 -4.57
C ILE A 177 1.35 -3.68 -5.42
N LYS A 178 2.61 -3.91 -5.06
CA LYS A 178 3.48 -4.85 -5.80
C LYS A 178 3.02 -6.30 -5.73
N ILE A 179 2.42 -6.70 -4.61
CA ILE A 179 1.76 -8.02 -4.50
C ILE A 179 0.55 -8.08 -5.43
N LEU A 180 -0.31 -7.06 -5.44
CA LEU A 180 -1.49 -6.99 -6.31
C LEU A 180 -1.12 -7.00 -7.81
N GLU A 181 -0.03 -6.30 -8.18
CA GLU A 181 0.54 -6.33 -9.53
C GLU A 181 1.06 -7.72 -9.93
N HIS A 182 1.68 -8.43 -8.98
CA HIS A 182 2.25 -9.76 -9.18
C HIS A 182 1.16 -10.82 -9.38
N ILE A 183 0.10 -10.78 -8.56
CA ILE A 183 -0.99 -11.76 -8.61
C ILE A 183 -2.06 -11.45 -9.68
N GLY A 184 -1.89 -10.38 -10.46
CA GLY A 184 -2.70 -10.08 -11.64
C GLY A 184 -3.98 -9.27 -11.39
N VAL A 185 -4.11 -8.59 -10.25
CA VAL A 185 -5.25 -7.68 -9.99
C VAL A 185 -5.18 -6.44 -10.89
N TYR A 186 -3.97 -5.93 -11.14
CA TYR A 186 -3.75 -4.80 -12.02
C TYR A 186 -3.91 -5.21 -13.49
N ASN A 187 -4.92 -4.66 -14.16
CA ASN A 187 -5.15 -4.89 -15.58
C ASN A 187 -4.09 -4.14 -16.41
N ARG A 188 -3.11 -4.89 -16.95
CA ARG A 188 -2.00 -4.35 -17.74
C ARG A 188 -2.39 -3.83 -19.12
N ILE A 189 -3.62 -4.12 -19.58
CA ILE A 189 -4.15 -3.59 -20.85
C ILE A 189 -4.52 -2.11 -20.68
N LEU A 190 -4.86 -1.68 -19.46
CA LEU A 190 -5.22 -0.29 -19.17
C LEU A 190 -3.98 0.58 -18.97
N ASN A 191 -4.14 1.87 -19.25
CA ASN A 191 -3.10 2.87 -19.03
C ASN A 191 -2.69 2.96 -17.56
N GLU A 192 -1.43 3.37 -17.32
CA GLU A 192 -0.93 3.63 -15.97
C GLU A 192 -1.80 4.69 -15.26
N GLY A 193 -2.05 4.49 -13.97
CA GLY A 193 -3.01 5.28 -13.19
C GLY A 193 -4.49 4.93 -13.43
N ASN A 194 -4.80 3.88 -14.20
CA ASN A 194 -6.17 3.36 -14.33
C ASN A 194 -6.25 1.82 -14.33
N ARG A 195 -5.19 1.14 -13.89
CA ARG A 195 -5.07 -0.33 -13.98
C ARG A 195 -5.99 -1.08 -13.03
N LEU A 196 -6.56 -0.41 -12.04
CA LEU A 196 -7.55 -0.97 -11.12
C LEU A 196 -8.99 -0.55 -11.47
N TYR A 197 -9.22 0.05 -12.63
CA TYR A 197 -10.57 0.44 -13.04
C TYR A 197 -11.53 -0.75 -13.00
N GLY A 198 -12.69 -0.53 -12.37
CA GLY A 198 -13.73 -1.55 -12.19
C GLY A 198 -13.50 -2.51 -11.03
N GLN A 199 -12.36 -2.43 -10.32
CA GLN A 199 -12.13 -3.20 -9.10
C GLN A 199 -12.79 -2.52 -7.90
N THR A 200 -13.50 -3.30 -7.08
CA THR A 200 -13.96 -2.86 -5.76
C THR A 200 -13.09 -3.48 -4.68
N ILE A 201 -12.47 -2.64 -3.84
CA ILE A 201 -11.50 -3.07 -2.83
C ILE A 201 -11.95 -2.61 -1.44
N THR A 202 -11.96 -3.50 -0.45
CA THR A 202 -12.12 -3.11 0.97
C THR A 202 -10.77 -3.15 1.68
N VAL A 203 -10.40 -2.05 2.31
CA VAL A 203 -9.23 -1.95 3.20
C VAL A 203 -9.71 -1.83 4.65
N VAL A 204 -9.50 -2.88 5.44
CA VAL A 204 -9.82 -2.93 6.87
C VAL A 204 -8.60 -2.51 7.68
N ASN A 205 -8.37 -1.20 7.71
CA ASN A 205 -7.43 -0.42 8.51
C ASN A 205 -7.46 1.00 7.91
N ARG A 206 -7.62 2.04 8.72
CA ARG A 206 -7.55 3.45 8.28
C ARG A 206 -6.47 4.25 9.00
N SER A 207 -5.40 3.59 9.45
CA SER A 207 -4.25 4.24 10.06
C SER A 207 -3.58 5.21 9.08
N GLU A 208 -3.02 6.29 9.63
CA GLU A 208 -2.25 7.29 8.86
C GLU A 208 -0.94 6.77 8.28
N VAL A 209 -0.46 5.63 8.81
CA VAL A 209 0.81 5.02 8.43
C VAL A 209 0.64 4.10 7.21
N VAL A 210 -0.43 3.31 7.15
CA VAL A 210 -0.61 2.30 6.09
C VAL A 210 -1.99 2.33 5.47
N GLY A 211 -3.05 2.26 6.28
CA GLY A 211 -4.41 2.02 5.80
C GLY A 211 -4.94 3.11 4.88
N ARG A 212 -4.95 4.36 5.35
CA ARG A 212 -5.40 5.53 4.58
C ARG A 212 -4.48 5.79 3.36
N PRO A 213 -3.14 5.73 3.49
CA PRO A 213 -2.23 5.78 2.34
C PRO A 213 -2.53 4.73 1.25
N LEU A 214 -2.75 3.48 1.65
CA LEU A 214 -3.06 2.39 0.73
C LEU A 214 -4.38 2.63 0.01
N ALA A 215 -5.43 3.04 0.73
CA ALA A 215 -6.73 3.33 0.11
C ALA A 215 -6.62 4.45 -0.94
N ALA A 216 -5.89 5.52 -0.63
CA ALA A 216 -5.65 6.61 -1.57
C ALA A 216 -4.87 6.18 -2.82
N LEU A 217 -3.85 5.34 -2.67
CA LEU A 217 -3.07 4.84 -3.81
C LEU A 217 -3.90 3.94 -4.73
N LEU A 218 -4.68 3.03 -4.15
CA LEU A 218 -5.56 2.14 -4.92
C LEU A 218 -6.64 2.93 -5.67
N ALA A 219 -7.23 3.94 -5.03
CA ALA A 219 -8.21 4.82 -5.67
C ALA A 219 -7.59 5.68 -6.79
N ASN A 220 -6.37 6.20 -6.58
CA ASN A 220 -5.63 6.91 -7.63
C ASN A 220 -5.36 6.03 -8.87
N ASP A 221 -5.25 4.71 -8.69
CA ASP A 221 -5.07 3.74 -9.78
C ASP A 221 -6.39 3.27 -10.41
N GLY A 222 -7.53 3.82 -9.99
CA GLY A 222 -8.86 3.62 -10.60
C GLY A 222 -9.82 2.70 -9.84
N ALA A 223 -9.43 2.16 -8.68
CA ALA A 223 -10.32 1.33 -7.87
C ALA A 223 -11.40 2.16 -7.16
N LYS A 224 -12.56 1.55 -6.92
CA LYS A 224 -13.46 1.98 -5.85
C LYS A 224 -12.97 1.35 -4.55
N VAL A 225 -12.65 2.15 -3.53
CA VAL A 225 -12.08 1.62 -2.28
C VAL A 225 -12.97 1.95 -1.08
N TYR A 226 -13.43 0.93 -0.38
CA TYR A 226 -14.03 1.06 0.95
C TYR A 226 -12.94 1.05 2.01
N SER A 227 -12.74 2.16 2.72
CA SER A 227 -11.76 2.28 3.79
C SER A 227 -12.47 2.20 5.14
N ALA A 228 -12.22 1.13 5.89
CA ALA A 228 -12.89 0.84 7.16
C ALA A 228 -11.96 1.02 8.37
N ASP A 229 -12.51 1.56 9.45
CA ASP A 229 -11.96 1.50 10.80
C ASP A 229 -13.07 1.24 11.84
N GLU A 230 -12.74 1.40 13.12
CA GLU A 230 -13.67 1.22 14.24
C GLU A 230 -14.86 2.21 14.26
N ASN A 231 -14.72 3.36 13.59
CA ASN A 231 -15.73 4.42 13.55
C ASN A 231 -16.62 4.36 12.30
N GLY A 232 -16.37 3.43 11.38
CA GLY A 232 -17.19 3.21 10.19
C GLY A 232 -16.40 3.23 8.89
N LEU A 233 -17.13 3.40 7.77
CA LEU A 233 -16.57 3.34 6.42
C LEU A 233 -16.58 4.70 5.76
N ILE A 234 -15.58 4.92 4.91
CA ILE A 234 -15.56 6.01 3.93
C ILE A 234 -15.14 5.44 2.58
N GLU A 235 -15.57 6.07 1.50
CA GLU A 235 -15.24 5.65 0.14
C GLU A 235 -14.14 6.53 -0.44
N PHE A 236 -13.16 5.90 -1.05
CA PHE A 236 -12.16 6.56 -1.88
C PHE A 236 -12.44 6.21 -3.34
N HIS A 237 -12.51 7.24 -4.16
CA HIS A 237 -12.66 7.12 -5.60
C HIS A 237 -11.53 7.86 -6.29
N ARG A 238 -11.29 7.52 -7.56
CA ARG A 238 -10.46 8.36 -8.42
C ARG A 238 -11.10 9.74 -8.54
N GLY A 239 -10.31 10.80 -8.46
CA GLY A 239 -10.85 12.14 -8.67
C GLY A 239 -11.32 12.34 -10.10
N ASP A 240 -12.50 12.94 -10.25
CA ASP A 240 -13.11 13.17 -11.56
C ASP A 240 -12.68 14.52 -12.17
N GLY A 241 -12.33 14.50 -13.46
CA GLY A 241 -12.11 15.70 -14.28
C GLY A 241 -10.65 16.07 -14.59
N LEU A 242 -10.46 17.01 -15.52
CA LEU A 242 -9.15 17.41 -16.07
C LEU A 242 -8.18 18.03 -15.04
N LYS A 243 -8.68 18.48 -13.88
CA LYS A 243 -7.90 19.17 -12.85
C LYS A 243 -7.57 18.29 -11.63
N LEU A 244 -8.30 17.22 -11.39
CA LEU A 244 -8.14 16.39 -10.20
C LEU A 244 -7.26 15.17 -10.52
N LYS A 245 -5.97 15.30 -10.24
CA LYS A 245 -5.01 14.19 -10.35
C LYS A 245 -5.00 13.28 -9.11
N LYS A 246 -5.82 13.55 -8.08
CA LYS A 246 -5.81 12.82 -6.80
C LYS A 246 -7.16 12.16 -6.51
N HIS A 247 -7.14 11.20 -5.60
CA HIS A 247 -8.33 10.58 -5.02
C HIS A 247 -9.26 11.60 -4.35
N GLU A 248 -10.53 11.25 -4.35
CA GLU A 248 -11.59 11.94 -3.61
C GLU A 248 -12.15 11.02 -2.53
N VAL A 249 -12.64 11.61 -1.45
CA VAL A 249 -13.12 10.90 -0.26
C VAL A 249 -14.57 11.28 -0.02
N PHE A 250 -15.41 10.28 0.17
CA PHE A 250 -16.85 10.44 0.36
C PHE A 250 -17.28 9.72 1.63
N GLU A 251 -18.14 10.36 2.40
CA GLU A 251 -18.87 9.68 3.46
C GLU A 251 -19.84 8.66 2.87
N THR A 252 -20.05 7.55 3.55
CA THR A 252 -20.97 6.51 3.10
C THR A 252 -21.71 5.89 4.27
N ASN A 253 -22.94 5.46 4.01
CA ASN A 253 -23.74 4.68 4.95
C ASN A 253 -23.56 3.17 4.75
N VAL A 254 -22.70 2.76 3.81
CA VAL A 254 -22.38 1.36 3.54
C VAL A 254 -21.73 0.74 4.77
N THR A 255 -22.31 -0.36 5.24
CA THR A 255 -21.77 -1.13 6.35
C THR A 255 -20.55 -1.95 5.92
N LEU A 256 -19.70 -2.35 6.88
CA LEU A 256 -18.58 -3.25 6.60
C LEU A 256 -19.05 -4.54 5.92
N THR A 257 -20.18 -5.07 6.36
CA THR A 257 -20.80 -6.27 5.79
C THR A 257 -21.14 -6.12 4.31
N GLU A 258 -21.73 -4.99 3.92
CA GLU A 258 -22.06 -4.70 2.52
C GLU A 258 -20.81 -4.50 1.68
N ALA A 259 -19.82 -3.77 2.20
CA ALA A 259 -18.54 -3.56 1.52
C ALA A 259 -17.80 -4.88 1.27
N LEU A 260 -17.73 -5.77 2.26
CA LEU A 260 -17.10 -7.08 2.15
C LEU A 260 -17.79 -7.96 1.09
N ARG A 261 -19.12 -7.90 0.99
CA ARG A 261 -19.90 -8.65 -0.03
C ARG A 261 -19.71 -8.10 -1.44
N ALA A 262 -19.48 -6.80 -1.57
CA ALA A 262 -19.29 -6.14 -2.86
C ALA A 262 -17.85 -6.21 -3.39
N SER A 263 -16.87 -6.49 -2.53
CA SER A 263 -15.46 -6.34 -2.87
C SER A 263 -14.88 -7.56 -3.60
N ASP A 264 -14.11 -7.28 -4.65
CA ASP A 264 -13.31 -8.27 -5.38
C ASP A 264 -11.98 -8.54 -4.65
N VAL A 265 -11.47 -7.55 -3.92
CA VAL A 265 -10.25 -7.64 -3.10
C VAL A 265 -10.53 -7.17 -1.69
N VAL A 266 -10.11 -7.93 -0.68
CA VAL A 266 -10.17 -7.55 0.73
C VAL A 266 -8.77 -7.56 1.33
N ILE A 267 -8.36 -6.39 1.83
CA ILE A 267 -7.05 -6.16 2.41
C ILE A 267 -7.25 -5.80 3.88
N THR A 268 -6.53 -6.43 4.78
CA THR A 268 -6.69 -6.22 6.23
C THR A 268 -5.35 -6.03 6.92
N GLY A 269 -5.36 -5.17 7.94
CA GLY A 269 -4.18 -4.74 8.67
C GLY A 269 -4.46 -4.39 10.12
N VAL A 270 -5.42 -5.07 10.76
CA VAL A 270 -5.83 -4.76 12.14
C VAL A 270 -4.79 -5.35 13.11
N PRO A 271 -4.16 -4.54 13.99
CA PRO A 271 -3.04 -4.95 14.83
C PRO A 271 -3.50 -5.75 16.08
N THR A 272 -4.47 -6.65 15.91
CA THR A 272 -4.95 -7.52 17.00
C THR A 272 -5.38 -8.88 16.48
N ASP A 273 -5.03 -9.93 17.22
CA ASP A 273 -5.52 -11.29 16.95
C ASP A 273 -7.00 -11.48 17.29
N LYS A 274 -7.62 -10.53 17.99
CA LYS A 274 -9.07 -10.58 18.27
C LYS A 274 -9.91 -10.31 17.03
N PHE A 275 -9.37 -9.54 16.09
CA PHE A 275 -10.08 -9.25 14.84
C PHE A 275 -9.94 -10.41 13.86
N LYS A 276 -11.08 -10.88 13.35
CA LYS A 276 -11.17 -11.89 12.30
C LYS A 276 -12.24 -11.48 11.31
N VAL A 277 -11.88 -11.44 10.03
CA VAL A 277 -12.85 -11.24 8.94
C VAL A 277 -13.76 -12.48 8.88
N ASP A 278 -15.07 -12.26 8.85
CA ASP A 278 -16.04 -13.32 8.63
C ASP A 278 -16.02 -13.73 7.15
N THR A 279 -15.53 -14.94 6.89
CA THR A 279 -15.38 -15.54 5.55
C THR A 279 -16.70 -15.70 4.82
N ASN A 280 -17.82 -15.82 5.54
CA ASN A 280 -19.16 -15.92 4.96
C ASN A 280 -19.64 -14.63 4.30
N LEU A 281 -19.06 -13.49 4.68
CA LEU A 281 -19.41 -12.19 4.12
C LEU A 281 -18.67 -11.89 2.81
N LEU A 282 -17.67 -12.70 2.47
CA LEU A 282 -16.83 -12.45 1.30
C LEU A 282 -17.48 -13.02 0.03
N LYS A 283 -17.17 -12.39 -1.11
CA LYS A 283 -17.53 -12.89 -2.43
C LYS A 283 -16.75 -14.17 -2.76
N ASP A 284 -17.36 -15.08 -3.52
CA ASP A 284 -16.64 -16.24 -4.07
C ASP A 284 -15.54 -15.77 -5.02
N GLY A 285 -14.34 -16.32 -4.87
CA GLY A 285 -13.18 -15.92 -5.67
C GLY A 285 -12.52 -14.62 -5.23
N VAL A 286 -12.88 -14.06 -4.06
CA VAL A 286 -12.22 -12.87 -3.49
C VAL A 286 -10.71 -13.04 -3.41
N ILE A 287 -9.96 -11.96 -3.55
CA ILE A 287 -8.53 -11.93 -3.25
C ILE A 287 -8.34 -11.39 -1.85
N ALA A 288 -7.72 -12.17 -0.97
CA ALA A 288 -7.53 -11.84 0.44
C ALA A 288 -6.05 -11.54 0.73
N VAL A 289 -5.76 -10.36 1.29
CA VAL A 289 -4.39 -9.94 1.63
C VAL A 289 -4.33 -9.47 3.08
N ASN A 290 -3.43 -10.04 3.87
CA ASN A 290 -3.16 -9.62 5.24
C ASN A 290 -1.79 -8.93 5.34
N PHE A 291 -1.77 -7.66 5.74
CA PHE A 291 -0.53 -6.95 6.03
C PHE A 291 -0.27 -6.76 7.53
N SER A 292 -1.20 -7.17 8.40
CA SER A 292 -0.99 -7.19 9.84
C SER A 292 0.01 -8.27 10.25
N THR A 293 0.72 -8.04 11.36
CA THR A 293 1.48 -9.08 12.06
C THR A 293 0.54 -10.13 12.67
N ALA A 294 -0.66 -9.71 13.09
CA ALA A 294 -1.74 -10.57 13.54
C ALA A 294 -2.42 -11.27 12.35
N LYS A 295 -2.94 -12.47 12.56
CA LYS A 295 -3.69 -13.19 11.52
C LYS A 295 -5.13 -12.68 11.48
N ASN A 296 -5.49 -11.81 10.54
CA ASN A 296 -6.85 -11.27 10.47
C ASN A 296 -7.85 -12.14 9.66
N PHE A 297 -7.37 -13.15 8.93
CA PHE A 297 -8.22 -14.16 8.30
C PHE A 297 -8.16 -15.48 9.05
N LYS A 298 -9.30 -16.18 9.07
CA LYS A 298 -9.40 -17.57 9.52
C LYS A 298 -8.93 -18.52 8.41
N ASP A 299 -8.56 -19.75 8.77
CA ASP A 299 -7.99 -20.73 7.83
C ASP A 299 -8.98 -21.19 6.72
N ASP A 300 -10.28 -21.08 6.98
CA ASP A 300 -11.37 -21.35 6.04
C ASP A 300 -11.44 -20.34 4.88
N ILE A 301 -10.67 -19.25 4.92
CA ILE A 301 -10.54 -18.32 3.78
C ILE A 301 -10.14 -19.03 2.49
N LYS A 302 -9.38 -20.12 2.59
CA LYS A 302 -8.92 -20.94 1.46
C LYS A 302 -10.06 -21.67 0.72
N GLN A 303 -11.25 -21.72 1.29
CA GLN A 303 -12.43 -22.29 0.64
C GLN A 303 -13.20 -21.24 -0.18
N LYS A 304 -12.95 -19.95 0.07
CA LYS A 304 -13.69 -18.82 -0.48
C LYS A 304 -12.86 -17.99 -1.47
N ALA A 305 -11.61 -17.74 -1.11
CA ALA A 305 -10.71 -16.87 -1.86
C ALA A 305 -10.13 -17.58 -3.10
N SER A 306 -10.00 -16.85 -4.21
CA SER A 306 -9.23 -17.34 -5.36
C SER A 306 -7.72 -17.31 -5.06
N ILE A 307 -7.28 -16.24 -4.40
CA ILE A 307 -5.89 -16.02 -3.99
C ILE A 307 -5.86 -15.54 -2.54
N PHE A 308 -4.97 -16.13 -1.74
CA PHE A 308 -4.73 -15.72 -0.36
C PHE A 308 -3.25 -15.37 -0.14
N VAL A 309 -2.99 -14.16 0.36
CA VAL A 309 -1.67 -13.67 0.76
C VAL A 309 -1.65 -13.50 2.28
N PRO A 310 -1.04 -14.42 3.04
CA PRO A 310 -1.11 -14.43 4.50
C PRO A 310 -0.28 -13.34 5.18
N SER A 311 0.75 -12.82 4.50
CA SER A 311 1.63 -11.76 5.02
C SER A 311 2.29 -11.00 3.86
N VAL A 312 2.71 -9.75 4.12
CA VAL A 312 3.41 -8.90 3.15
C VAL A 312 4.85 -8.56 3.55
N GLY A 313 5.26 -8.87 4.79
CA GLY A 313 6.47 -8.33 5.42
C GLY A 313 7.76 -8.48 4.61
N LYS A 314 8.01 -9.62 3.95
CA LYS A 314 9.20 -9.78 3.09
C LYS A 314 9.21 -8.83 1.89
N VAL A 315 8.04 -8.55 1.31
CA VAL A 315 7.92 -7.57 0.22
C VAL A 315 8.06 -6.15 0.76
N THR A 316 7.57 -5.87 1.98
CA THR A 316 7.80 -4.59 2.66
C THR A 316 9.28 -4.29 2.81
N VAL A 317 10.08 -5.25 3.29
CA VAL A 317 11.54 -5.07 3.42
C VAL A 317 12.19 -4.84 2.06
N ALA A 318 11.80 -5.58 1.01
CA ALA A 318 12.32 -5.35 -0.33
C ALA A 318 11.96 -3.95 -0.89
N MET A 319 10.76 -3.46 -0.62
CA MET A 319 10.35 -2.11 -1.02
C MET A 319 11.08 -1.02 -0.24
N LEU A 320 11.35 -1.25 1.05
CA LEU A 320 12.19 -0.38 1.87
C LEU A 320 13.62 -0.29 1.31
N LEU A 321 14.23 -1.43 0.95
CA LEU A 321 15.56 -1.44 0.33
C LEU A 321 15.57 -0.79 -1.06
N ARG A 322 14.48 -0.90 -1.81
CA ARG A 322 14.32 -0.17 -3.08
C ARG A 322 14.25 1.34 -2.85
N ASN A 323 13.54 1.79 -1.81
CA ASN A 323 13.52 3.21 -1.42
C ASN A 323 14.93 3.67 -1.01
N LEU A 324 15.67 2.87 -0.24
CA LEU A 324 17.04 3.17 0.17
C LEU A 324 17.97 3.44 -1.03
N LEU A 325 17.98 2.56 -2.03
CA LEU A 325 18.81 2.79 -3.24
C LEU A 325 18.47 4.10 -3.92
N ARG A 326 17.17 4.41 -4.01
CA ARG A 326 16.69 5.63 -4.64
C ARG A 326 17.10 6.88 -3.86
N LEU A 327 17.03 6.84 -2.53
CA LEU A 327 17.44 7.95 -1.68
C LEU A 327 18.95 8.15 -1.65
N GLU A 328 19.72 7.07 -1.67
CA GLU A 328 21.19 7.12 -1.73
C GLU A 328 21.67 7.75 -3.05
N GLU A 329 21.02 7.43 -4.18
CA GLU A 329 21.28 8.12 -5.45
C GLU A 329 21.06 9.63 -5.35
N TYR A 330 20.05 10.07 -4.59
CA TYR A 330 19.74 11.50 -4.43
C TYR A 330 20.72 12.21 -3.52
N GLN A 331 21.22 11.52 -2.48
CA GLN A 331 22.27 12.03 -1.60
C GLN A 331 23.55 12.32 -2.39
N ASN A 332 23.95 11.42 -3.29
CA ASN A 332 25.13 11.60 -4.15
C ASN A 332 24.99 12.77 -5.14
N LEU A 333 23.75 13.12 -5.51
CA LEU A 333 23.47 14.26 -6.38
C LEU A 333 23.39 15.60 -5.62
N ASN A 334 23.57 15.62 -4.30
CA ASN A 334 23.50 16.81 -3.44
C ASN A 334 22.21 17.62 -3.60
N VAL A 335 21.06 16.97 -3.83
CA VAL A 335 19.76 17.66 -3.96
C VAL A 335 18.80 17.24 -2.86
N VAL A 336 18.00 18.22 -2.42
CA VAL A 336 17.00 18.31 -1.33
C VAL A 336 17.50 19.01 -0.07
#